data_AF-H1LZG2-F1
#
_entry.id   AF-H1LZG2-F1
#
_cell.length_a   1.000
_cell.length_b   1.000
_cell.length_c   1.000
_cell.angle_alpha   90.00
_cell.angle_beta   90.00
_cell.angle_gamma   90.00
#
_symmetry.space_group_name_H-M   'P 1'
#
loop_
_entity.id
_entity.type
_entity.pdbx_description
1 polymer ?
#
loop_
_entity_poly.entity_id
_entity_poly.type
_entity_poly.pdbx_seq_one_letter_code
_entity_poly.pdbx_strand_id
1 'polypeptide(L)'
;MIINRCIKCGKLIHEAGKCFWCGNTVEFTRVNTNVVVHDNVKQEYSQLELLLKNEKYDEILEFSDVILEWMPFCSDIFWIRLLAKHKCNTDEALIYKGFSCDYSGDYYNAVLYADEMQKDIYLSVADKISSAKVSLVKCIREHEYKEKYNTSIMKIQSEYDYEIENYRNKLFSNWEKLNQVENKMAIAEKDYLLTTYEYKDALDKVSQSAVAIQYKACTLERCSATEYQWFVSQFDSLTLQSDQAKKNLDSIEKSELIDDYDALIKKRDEFISKIKEDIKSMKEYEDYVKSTISEIEKIEIRHKLALDDVERCNFSEVRRLIGETSFVLAFKEAGIV
;
A
#
# COMPACT_ATOMS: atom_id res chain seq x y z
N MET A 1 17.87 46.52 -15.89
CA MET A 1 17.77 46.24 -14.45
C MET A 1 19.02 46.74 -13.75
N ILE A 2 18.87 47.35 -12.57
CA ILE A 2 20.00 47.74 -11.73
C ILE A 2 20.77 46.50 -11.28
N ILE A 3 22.05 46.45 -11.65
CA ILE A 3 23.00 45.45 -11.18
C ILE A 3 23.76 46.02 -9.98
N ASN A 4 23.81 45.26 -8.91
CA ASN A 4 24.54 45.56 -7.68
C ASN A 4 25.62 44.51 -7.44
N ARG A 5 26.73 44.95 -6.87
CA ARG A 5 27.75 44.08 -6.28
C ARG A 5 27.53 43.97 -4.78
N CYS A 6 27.39 42.75 -4.28
CA CYS A 6 27.35 42.50 -2.83
C CYS A 6 28.75 42.71 -2.23
N ILE A 7 28.91 43.64 -1.28
CA ILE A 7 30.22 43.91 -0.67
C ILE A 7 30.73 42.71 0.14
N LYS A 8 29.84 41.94 0.79
CA LYS A 8 30.20 40.79 1.62
C LYS A 8 30.77 39.60 0.84
N CYS A 9 30.19 39.26 -0.32
CA CYS A 9 30.58 38.07 -1.08
C CYS A 9 31.15 38.37 -2.48
N GLY A 10 31.19 39.64 -2.89
CA GLY A 10 31.72 40.11 -4.17
C GLY A 10 30.88 39.75 -5.41
N LYS A 11 29.79 38.98 -5.25
CA LYS A 11 28.93 38.53 -6.36
C LYS A 11 28.05 39.65 -6.91
N LEU A 12 27.82 39.60 -8.22
CA LEU A 12 26.84 40.43 -8.91
C LEU A 12 25.43 39.84 -8.73
N ILE A 13 24.47 40.71 -8.46
CA ILE A 13 23.05 40.37 -8.34
C ILE A 13 22.22 41.50 -8.93
N HIS A 14 21.00 41.22 -9.36
CA HIS A 14 20.04 42.29 -9.56
C HIS A 14 19.65 42.95 -8.24
N GLU A 15 19.17 44.20 -8.30
CA GLU A 15 18.69 44.93 -7.14
C GLU A 15 17.64 44.11 -6.37
N ALA A 16 17.96 43.78 -5.12
CA ALA A 16 17.11 43.02 -4.21
C ALA A 16 17.39 43.46 -2.76
N GLY A 17 16.44 43.21 -1.86
CA GLY A 17 16.62 43.51 -0.43
C GLY A 17 17.62 42.59 0.28
N LYS A 18 18.00 41.48 -0.37
CA LYS A 18 18.86 40.44 0.19
C LYS A 18 19.69 39.77 -0.91
N CYS A 19 20.95 39.47 -0.61
CA CYS A 19 21.82 38.70 -1.48
C CYS A 19 21.57 37.20 -1.30
N PHE A 20 20.97 36.55 -2.29
CA PHE A 20 20.65 35.12 -2.25
C PHE A 20 21.88 34.20 -2.11
N TRP A 21 23.10 34.72 -2.30
CA TRP A 21 24.34 33.96 -2.12
C TRP A 21 24.81 33.86 -0.67
N CYS A 22 24.63 34.91 0.14
CA CYS A 22 25.27 35.04 1.46
C CYS A 22 24.38 35.65 2.54
N GLY A 23 23.12 35.91 2.20
CA GLY A 23 22.10 36.50 3.07
C GLY A 23 22.36 37.96 3.47
N ASN A 24 23.32 38.64 2.83
CA ASN A 24 23.62 40.04 3.15
C ASN A 24 22.43 40.95 2.77
N THR A 25 22.07 41.89 3.64
CA THR A 25 20.94 42.82 3.43
C THR A 25 21.37 44.29 3.41
N VAL A 26 22.65 44.58 3.64
CA VAL A 26 23.21 45.94 3.72
C VAL A 26 24.39 46.10 2.77
N GLU A 27 24.77 47.33 2.44
CA GLU A 27 26.02 47.62 1.71
C GLU A 27 26.11 46.93 0.32
N PHE A 28 25.31 47.44 -0.62
CA PHE A 28 25.38 47.07 -2.04
C PHE A 28 25.98 48.21 -2.85
N THR A 29 26.93 47.90 -3.74
CA THR A 29 27.52 48.90 -4.65
C THR A 29 26.87 48.78 -6.02
N ARG A 30 26.20 49.84 -6.47
CA ARG A 30 25.64 49.90 -7.82
C ARG A 30 26.75 49.83 -8.86
N VAL A 31 26.59 48.96 -9.83
CA VAL A 31 27.47 48.86 -11.00
C VAL A 31 26.84 49.68 -12.12
N ASN A 32 27.61 50.60 -12.71
CA ASN A 32 27.12 51.38 -13.84
C ASN A 32 27.03 50.48 -15.08
N THR A 33 25.82 50.18 -15.51
CA THR A 33 25.53 49.58 -16.81
C THR A 33 25.24 50.70 -17.82
N ASN A 34 26.02 50.74 -18.90
CA ASN A 34 25.82 51.71 -19.98
C ASN A 34 24.77 51.17 -20.95
N VAL A 35 23.50 51.16 -20.56
CA VAL A 35 22.40 50.79 -21.46
C VAL A 35 21.97 52.02 -22.26
N VAL A 36 22.12 51.95 -23.58
CA VAL A 36 21.58 52.98 -24.49
C VAL A 36 20.13 52.64 -24.79
N VAL A 37 19.21 53.42 -24.21
CA VAL A 37 17.76 53.25 -24.39
C VAL A 37 17.28 54.10 -25.56
N HIS A 38 16.49 53.52 -26.47
CA HIS A 38 15.91 54.22 -27.61
C HIS A 38 14.86 55.25 -27.14
N ASP A 39 14.86 56.46 -27.72
CA ASP A 39 14.04 57.58 -27.24
C ASP A 39 12.53 57.26 -27.21
N ASN A 40 12.02 56.53 -28.22
CA ASN A 40 10.61 56.15 -28.33
C ASN A 40 10.08 55.25 -27.19
N VAL A 41 10.96 54.60 -26.44
CA VAL A 41 10.58 53.64 -25.37
C VAL A 41 11.20 54.00 -24.02
N LYS A 42 11.75 55.21 -23.91
CA LYS A 42 12.49 55.67 -22.73
C LYS A 42 11.59 55.77 -21.51
N GLN A 43 10.33 56.17 -21.69
CA GLN A 43 9.36 56.28 -20.61
C GLN A 43 8.99 54.90 -20.08
N GLU A 44 8.58 53.99 -20.96
CA GLU A 44 8.21 52.60 -20.67
C GLU A 44 9.37 51.88 -19.98
N TYR A 45 10.59 51.97 -20.55
CA TYR A 45 11.79 51.36 -19.99
C TYR A 45 12.07 51.86 -18.56
N SER A 46 11.94 53.16 -18.31
CA SER A 46 12.20 53.75 -16.99
C SER A 46 11.19 53.33 -15.92
N GLN A 47 9.99 52.88 -16.32
CA GLN A 47 8.93 52.46 -15.42
C GLN A 47 9.00 50.98 -15.03
N LEU A 48 9.67 50.14 -15.81
CA LEU A 48 9.69 48.68 -15.60
C LEU A 48 10.14 48.25 -14.20
N GLU A 49 11.15 48.90 -13.62
CA GLU A 49 11.64 48.54 -12.28
C GLU A 49 10.61 48.89 -11.19
N LEU A 50 9.90 50.01 -11.35
CA LEU A 50 8.83 50.40 -10.44
C LEU A 50 7.65 49.43 -10.56
N LEU A 51 7.29 49.04 -11.79
CA LEU A 51 6.23 48.05 -12.04
C LEU A 51 6.61 46.69 -11.45
N LEU A 52 7.86 46.26 -11.57
CA LEU A 52 8.35 45.01 -10.99
C LEU A 52 8.30 45.03 -9.46
N LYS A 53 8.70 46.14 -8.83
CA LYS A 53 8.59 46.35 -7.37
C LYS A 53 7.13 46.37 -6.89
N ASN A 54 6.21 46.88 -7.71
CA ASN A 54 4.77 46.97 -7.42
C ASN A 54 3.97 45.74 -7.88
N GLU A 55 4.64 44.67 -8.34
CA GLU A 55 4.02 43.40 -8.78
C GLU A 55 2.99 43.57 -9.90
N LYS A 56 3.17 44.58 -10.76
CA LYS A 56 2.30 44.86 -11.91
C LYS A 56 2.70 44.04 -13.14
N TYR A 57 2.60 42.72 -13.02
CA TYR A 57 3.15 41.78 -14.01
C TYR A 57 2.53 41.90 -15.40
N ASP A 58 1.23 42.14 -15.52
CA ASP A 58 0.58 42.25 -16.83
C ASP A 58 1.05 43.51 -17.58
N GLU A 59 1.14 44.64 -16.87
CA GLU A 59 1.67 45.91 -17.41
C GLU A 59 3.15 45.77 -17.85
N ILE A 60 3.95 44.98 -17.12
CA ILE A 60 5.33 44.67 -17.50
C ILE A 60 5.37 43.89 -18.82
N LEU A 61 4.47 42.93 -19.02
CA LEU A 61 4.44 42.15 -20.26
C LEU A 61 4.07 43.04 -21.46
N GLU A 62 3.06 43.90 -21.31
CA GLU A 62 2.66 44.87 -22.34
C GLU A 62 3.81 45.84 -22.68
N PHE A 63 4.47 46.41 -21.67
CA PHE A 63 5.58 47.32 -21.89
C PHE A 63 6.79 46.59 -22.49
N SER A 64 7.02 45.33 -22.10
CA SER A 64 8.12 44.52 -22.64
C SER A 64 7.95 44.29 -24.14
N ASP A 65 6.73 44.06 -24.63
CA ASP A 65 6.48 43.85 -26.06
C ASP A 65 6.78 45.14 -26.86
N VAL A 66 6.29 46.29 -26.38
CA VAL A 66 6.58 47.61 -27.00
C VAL A 66 8.07 47.92 -27.01
N ILE A 67 8.77 47.66 -25.89
CA ILE A 67 10.21 47.91 -25.81
C ILE A 67 10.98 46.99 -26.75
N LEU A 68 10.61 45.71 -26.86
CA LEU A 68 11.29 44.76 -27.73
C LEU A 68 11.06 45.04 -29.23
N GLU A 69 9.97 45.72 -29.62
CA GLU A 69 9.80 46.21 -30.99
C GLU A 69 10.89 47.23 -31.38
N TRP A 70 11.26 48.12 -30.46
CA TRP A 70 12.27 49.16 -30.70
C TRP A 70 13.69 48.75 -30.28
N MET A 71 13.82 47.82 -29.35
CA MET A 71 15.07 47.34 -28.76
C MET A 71 15.09 45.80 -28.71
N PRO A 72 15.12 45.11 -29.87
CA PRO A 72 14.94 43.64 -29.94
C PRO A 72 16.05 42.82 -29.28
N PHE A 73 17.19 43.44 -29.00
CA PHE A 73 18.36 42.80 -28.40
C PHE A 73 18.60 43.25 -26.95
N CYS A 74 17.58 43.77 -26.26
CA CYS A 74 17.72 44.20 -24.88
C CYS A 74 17.56 43.01 -23.92
N SER A 75 18.70 42.46 -23.45
CA SER A 75 18.77 41.34 -22.51
C SER A 75 17.95 41.53 -21.23
N ASP A 76 18.03 42.73 -20.63
CA ASP A 76 17.31 43.09 -19.41
C ASP A 76 15.80 42.90 -19.53
N ILE A 77 15.24 43.19 -20.72
CA ILE A 77 13.80 43.10 -20.95
C ILE A 77 13.36 41.64 -20.99
N PHE A 78 14.14 40.77 -21.63
CA PHE A 78 13.88 39.34 -21.59
C PHE A 78 13.94 38.79 -20.16
N TRP A 79 14.89 39.24 -19.34
CA TRP A 79 14.95 38.83 -17.92
C TRP A 79 13.77 39.34 -17.09
N ILE A 80 13.40 40.62 -17.24
CA ILE A 80 12.22 41.21 -16.57
C ILE A 80 10.94 40.47 -16.97
N ARG A 81 10.79 40.15 -18.26
CA ARG A 81 9.67 39.40 -18.80
C ARG A 81 9.62 37.97 -18.26
N LEU A 82 10.77 37.31 -18.10
CA LEU A 82 10.88 36.01 -17.43
C LEU A 82 10.37 36.11 -15.97
N LEU A 83 10.84 37.10 -15.21
CA LEU A 83 10.37 37.36 -13.85
C LEU A 83 8.84 37.59 -13.81
N ALA A 84 8.30 38.41 -14.71
CA ALA A 84 6.87 38.71 -14.78
C ALA A 84 6.01 37.49 -15.15
N LYS A 85 6.41 36.69 -16.14
CA LYS A 85 5.72 35.44 -16.50
C LYS A 85 5.65 34.46 -15.33
N HIS A 86 6.71 34.42 -14.53
CA HIS A 86 6.75 33.61 -13.32
C HIS A 86 6.19 34.34 -12.09
N LYS A 87 5.64 35.56 -12.21
CA LYS A 87 5.12 36.36 -11.09
C LYS A 87 6.13 36.49 -9.94
N CYS A 88 7.38 36.80 -10.30
CA CYS A 88 8.49 37.00 -9.38
C CYS A 88 8.99 38.44 -9.51
N ASN A 89 9.43 39.04 -8.41
CA ASN A 89 10.02 40.39 -8.40
C ASN A 89 11.54 40.37 -8.15
N THR A 90 12.12 39.21 -7.82
CA THR A 90 13.55 39.03 -7.58
C THR A 90 14.06 37.71 -8.15
N ASP A 91 15.36 37.63 -8.40
CA ASP A 91 16.04 36.40 -8.80
C ASP A 91 15.85 35.28 -7.75
N GLU A 92 15.91 35.62 -6.45
CA GLU A 92 15.68 34.67 -5.36
C GLU A 92 14.29 34.03 -5.47
N ALA A 93 13.25 34.84 -5.66
CA ALA A 93 11.88 34.35 -5.83
C ALA A 93 11.74 33.46 -7.06
N LEU A 94 12.42 33.80 -8.17
CA LEU A 94 12.45 32.98 -9.38
C LEU A 94 13.14 31.63 -9.13
N ILE A 95 14.27 31.61 -8.42
CA ILE A 95 14.99 30.39 -8.06
C ILE A 95 14.12 29.49 -7.17
N TYR A 96 13.45 30.05 -6.16
CA TYR A 96 12.54 29.30 -5.29
C TYR A 96 11.33 28.73 -6.01
N LYS A 97 10.79 29.45 -7.00
CA LYS A 97 9.66 28.97 -7.79
C LYS A 97 10.09 27.91 -8.81
N GLY A 98 11.30 28.05 -9.34
CA GLY A 98 11.84 27.23 -10.41
C GLY A 98 11.34 27.69 -11.79
N PHE A 99 12.20 27.55 -12.79
CA PHE A 99 11.85 27.63 -14.20
C PHE A 99 12.78 26.75 -15.03
N SER A 100 12.33 26.33 -16.21
CA SER A 100 13.17 25.54 -17.12
C SER A 100 14.08 26.47 -17.93
N CYS A 101 15.40 26.29 -17.76
CA CYS A 101 16.39 27.00 -18.58
C CYS A 101 16.39 26.51 -20.03
N ASP A 102 16.06 25.24 -20.28
CA ASP A 102 16.07 24.62 -21.61
C ASP A 102 14.85 25.03 -22.47
N TYR A 103 13.71 25.27 -21.83
CA TYR A 103 12.44 25.58 -22.52
C TYR A 103 12.02 27.05 -22.43
N SER A 104 12.79 27.90 -21.75
CA SER A 104 12.48 29.32 -21.63
C SER A 104 13.14 30.15 -22.74
N GLY A 105 12.33 30.58 -23.71
CA GLY A 105 12.80 31.49 -24.77
C GLY A 105 13.27 32.84 -24.24
N ASP A 106 12.64 33.36 -23.18
CA ASP A 106 13.07 34.60 -22.54
C ASP A 106 14.43 34.43 -21.85
N TYR A 107 14.68 33.30 -21.17
CA TYR A 107 15.99 33.01 -20.60
C TYR A 107 17.08 32.91 -21.70
N TYR A 108 16.80 32.16 -22.77
CA TYR A 108 17.72 32.01 -23.88
C TYR A 108 18.10 33.37 -24.49
N ASN A 109 17.11 34.23 -24.77
CA ASN A 109 17.34 35.56 -25.34
C ASN A 109 18.04 36.50 -24.35
N ALA A 110 17.71 36.44 -23.05
CA ALA A 110 18.40 37.19 -22.02
C ALA A 110 19.90 36.87 -22.02
N VAL A 111 20.26 35.58 -22.03
CA VAL A 111 21.67 35.13 -22.07
C VAL A 111 22.35 35.42 -23.41
N LEU A 112 21.63 35.31 -24.53
CA LEU A 112 22.16 35.53 -25.87
C LEU A 112 22.59 37.00 -26.08
N TYR A 113 21.77 37.93 -25.62
CA TYR A 113 22.00 39.37 -25.81
C TYR A 113 22.67 40.05 -24.62
N ALA A 114 23.00 39.29 -23.56
CA ALA A 114 23.66 39.81 -22.37
C ALA A 114 25.10 40.28 -22.65
N ASP A 115 25.50 41.36 -21.97
CA ASP A 115 26.91 41.65 -21.76
C ASP A 115 27.55 40.67 -20.76
N GLU A 116 28.87 40.77 -20.55
CA GLU A 116 29.61 39.86 -19.66
C GLU A 116 29.08 39.88 -18.22
N MET A 117 28.66 41.05 -17.72
CA MET A 117 28.18 41.20 -16.34
C MET A 117 26.77 40.61 -16.17
N GLN A 118 25.87 40.90 -17.10
CA GLN A 118 24.52 40.34 -17.13
C GLN A 118 24.57 38.81 -17.27
N LYS A 119 25.47 38.31 -18.13
CA LYS A 119 25.64 36.88 -18.36
C LYS A 119 26.11 36.16 -17.10
N ASP A 120 27.03 36.74 -16.33
CA ASP A 120 27.47 36.18 -15.04
C ASP A 120 26.30 36.00 -14.07
N ILE A 121 25.36 36.96 -14.03
CA ILE A 121 24.16 36.89 -13.18
C ILE A 121 23.17 35.84 -13.68
N TYR A 122 22.84 35.84 -14.97
CA TYR A 122 21.86 34.90 -15.52
C TYR A 122 22.32 33.44 -15.41
N LEU A 123 23.59 33.18 -15.72
CA LEU A 123 24.19 31.85 -15.55
C LEU A 123 24.26 31.45 -14.09
N SER A 124 24.61 32.38 -13.20
CA SER A 124 24.58 32.18 -11.75
C SER A 124 23.21 31.72 -11.24
N VAL A 125 22.13 32.31 -11.74
CA VAL A 125 20.75 31.91 -11.39
C VAL A 125 20.45 30.50 -11.89
N ALA A 126 20.83 30.17 -13.13
CA ALA A 126 20.65 28.83 -13.69
C ALA A 126 21.45 27.75 -12.94
N ASP A 127 22.68 28.08 -12.52
CA ASP A 127 23.53 27.22 -11.69
C ASP A 127 22.89 26.96 -10.32
N LYS A 128 22.26 27.99 -9.73
CA LYS A 128 21.51 27.84 -8.47
C LYS A 128 20.27 26.96 -8.62
N ILE A 129 19.52 27.10 -9.70
CA ILE A 129 18.38 26.21 -9.98
C ILE A 129 18.87 24.77 -10.16
N SER A 130 19.95 24.57 -10.91
CA SER A 130 20.53 23.24 -11.11
C SER A 130 21.00 22.61 -9.79
N SER A 131 21.65 23.41 -8.93
CA SER A 131 22.06 22.98 -7.60
C SER A 131 20.85 22.64 -6.71
N ALA A 132 19.80 23.47 -6.74
CA ALA A 132 18.57 23.23 -6.02
C ALA A 132 17.87 21.94 -6.47
N LYS A 133 17.85 21.62 -7.77
CA LYS A 133 17.32 20.35 -8.29
C LYS A 133 18.04 19.15 -7.66
N VAL A 134 19.36 19.17 -7.62
CA VAL A 134 20.16 18.08 -7.03
C VAL A 134 19.82 17.90 -5.54
N SER A 135 19.78 18.99 -4.77
CA SER A 135 19.43 18.97 -3.35
C SER A 135 17.99 18.53 -3.10
N LEU A 136 17.03 18.97 -3.92
CA LEU A 136 15.62 18.57 -3.83
C LEU A 136 15.45 17.07 -4.15
N VAL A 137 16.11 16.54 -5.19
CA VAL A 137 16.06 15.09 -5.49
C VAL A 137 16.54 14.26 -4.31
N LYS A 138 17.65 14.68 -3.68
CA LYS A 138 18.17 14.02 -2.48
C LYS A 138 17.14 14.08 -1.34
N CYS A 139 16.58 15.25 -1.07
CA CYS A 139 15.61 15.46 -0.01
C CYS A 139 14.32 14.64 -0.22
N ILE A 140 13.79 14.58 -1.45
CA ILE A 140 12.62 13.77 -1.81
C ILE A 140 12.89 12.29 -1.55
N ARG A 141 14.07 11.77 -1.94
CA ARG A 141 14.43 10.36 -1.71
C ARG A 141 14.56 10.03 -0.23
N GLU A 142 15.16 10.92 0.55
CA GLU A 142 15.25 10.75 2.01
C GLU A 142 13.88 10.80 2.69
N HIS A 143 13.01 11.68 2.21
CA HIS A 143 11.63 11.80 2.68
C HIS A 143 10.83 10.52 2.35
N GLU A 144 10.94 10.02 1.12
CA GLU A 144 10.31 8.77 0.68
C GLU A 144 10.72 7.61 1.57
N TYR A 145 12.03 7.48 1.84
CA TYR A 145 12.55 6.44 2.71
C TYR A 145 11.98 6.53 4.12
N LYS A 146 11.94 7.74 4.71
CA LYS A 146 11.37 7.96 6.05
C LYS A 146 9.88 7.63 6.11
N GLU A 147 9.09 8.05 5.13
CA GLU A 147 7.66 7.72 5.09
C GLU A 147 7.43 6.23 4.93
N LYS A 148 8.17 5.55 4.04
CA LYS A 148 8.10 4.08 3.94
C LYS A 148 8.50 3.40 5.24
N TYR A 149 9.55 3.86 5.90
CA TYR A 149 10.02 3.32 7.17
C TYR A 149 9.01 3.50 8.31
N ASN A 150 8.23 4.57 8.28
CA ASN A 150 7.16 4.83 9.26
C ASN A 150 5.93 3.93 9.06
N THR A 151 5.81 3.25 7.92
CA THR A 151 4.80 2.20 7.75
C THR A 151 5.20 0.93 8.52
N SER A 152 4.27 -0.02 8.63
CA SER A 152 4.56 -1.31 9.27
C SER A 152 5.42 -2.27 8.44
N ILE A 153 5.98 -1.83 7.32
CA ILE A 153 6.70 -2.70 6.37
C ILE A 153 7.87 -3.45 7.00
N MET A 154 8.64 -2.80 7.88
CA MET A 154 9.79 -3.42 8.54
C MET A 154 9.34 -4.53 9.48
N LYS A 155 8.27 -4.30 10.24
CA LYS A 155 7.67 -5.30 11.13
C LYS A 155 7.15 -6.49 10.34
N ILE A 156 6.41 -6.23 9.25
CA ILE A 156 5.93 -7.28 8.34
C ILE A 156 7.11 -8.08 7.80
N GLN A 157 8.15 -7.44 7.28
CA GLN A 157 9.32 -8.14 6.75
C GLN A 157 10.02 -9.03 7.79
N SER A 158 10.08 -8.61 9.05
CA SER A 158 10.69 -9.43 10.10
C SER A 158 9.83 -10.58 10.58
N GLU A 159 8.50 -10.42 10.57
CA GLU A 159 7.56 -11.37 11.17
C GLU A 159 6.87 -12.26 10.13
N TYR A 160 6.92 -11.93 8.83
CA TYR A 160 6.12 -12.57 7.77
C TYR A 160 6.29 -14.08 7.73
N ASP A 161 7.53 -14.57 7.64
CA ASP A 161 7.79 -16.01 7.55
C ASP A 161 7.33 -16.73 8.82
N TYR A 162 7.57 -16.12 9.98
CA TYR A 162 7.14 -16.67 11.27
C TYR A 162 5.62 -16.75 11.39
N GLU A 163 4.90 -15.69 11.06
CA GLU A 163 3.44 -15.63 11.16
C GLU A 163 2.78 -16.62 10.19
N ILE A 164 3.24 -16.67 8.93
CA ILE A 164 2.73 -17.63 7.94
C ILE A 164 2.95 -19.06 8.40
N GLU A 165 4.14 -19.37 8.93
CA GLU A 165 4.46 -20.70 9.42
C GLU A 165 3.66 -21.07 10.68
N ASN A 166 3.44 -20.11 11.59
CA ASN A 166 2.59 -20.27 12.77
C ASN A 166 1.15 -20.59 12.38
N TYR A 167 0.58 -19.85 11.43
CA TYR A 167 -0.77 -20.11 10.91
C TYR A 167 -0.87 -21.48 10.23
N ARG A 168 0.10 -21.83 9.39
CA ARG A 168 0.16 -23.16 8.75
C ARG A 168 0.17 -24.28 9.78
N ASN A 169 1.06 -24.19 10.76
CA ASN A 169 1.21 -25.24 11.78
C ASN A 169 -0.04 -25.40 12.65
N LYS A 170 -0.69 -24.29 13.04
CA LYS A 170 -1.98 -24.34 13.76
C LYS A 170 -3.08 -25.01 12.93
N LEU A 171 -3.21 -24.61 11.66
CA LEU A 171 -4.25 -25.12 10.77
C LEU A 171 -4.03 -26.59 10.44
N PHE A 172 -2.79 -27.01 10.16
CA PHE A 172 -2.45 -28.42 9.97
C PHE A 172 -2.69 -29.25 11.22
N SER A 173 -2.32 -28.76 12.41
CA SER A 173 -2.56 -29.48 13.67
C SER A 173 -4.06 -29.66 13.95
N ASN A 174 -4.87 -28.62 13.71
CA ASN A 174 -6.32 -28.69 13.89
C ASN A 174 -6.98 -29.59 12.85
N TRP A 175 -6.53 -29.54 11.59
CA TRP A 175 -7.00 -30.43 10.52
C TRP A 175 -6.66 -31.89 10.81
N GLU A 176 -5.44 -32.20 11.26
CA GLU A 176 -5.04 -33.56 11.59
C GLU A 176 -5.91 -34.15 12.71
N LYS A 177 -6.18 -33.34 13.76
CA LYS A 177 -7.09 -33.74 14.85
C LYS A 177 -8.52 -33.95 14.35
N LEU A 178 -9.02 -33.09 13.46
CA LEU A 178 -10.34 -33.27 12.83
C LEU A 178 -10.39 -34.59 12.06
N ASN A 179 -9.39 -34.86 11.21
CA ASN A 179 -9.29 -36.10 10.45
C ASN A 179 -9.25 -37.35 11.36
N GLN A 180 -8.55 -37.28 12.49
CA GLN A 180 -8.55 -38.36 13.49
C GLN A 180 -9.94 -38.57 14.11
N VAL A 181 -10.68 -37.50 14.39
CA VAL A 181 -12.06 -37.58 14.91
C VAL A 181 -13.00 -38.17 13.86
N GLU A 182 -12.92 -37.73 12.61
CA GLU A 182 -13.75 -38.26 11.51
C GLU A 182 -13.48 -39.74 11.26
N ASN A 183 -12.22 -40.18 11.31
CA ASN A 183 -11.89 -41.60 11.21
C ASN A 183 -12.47 -42.43 12.36
N LYS A 184 -12.45 -41.91 13.59
CA LYS A 184 -13.07 -42.58 14.75
C LYS A 184 -14.58 -42.66 14.61
N MET A 185 -15.22 -41.59 14.12
CA MET A 185 -16.66 -41.59 13.82
C MET A 185 -17.01 -42.65 12.78
N ALA A 186 -16.25 -42.73 11.69
CA ALA A 186 -16.49 -43.71 10.63
C ALA A 186 -16.33 -45.16 11.11
N ILE A 187 -15.43 -45.42 12.05
CA ILE A 187 -15.28 -46.74 12.70
C ILE A 187 -16.51 -47.03 13.56
N ALA A 188 -16.89 -46.11 14.46
CA ALA A 188 -18.04 -46.29 15.34
C ALA A 188 -19.36 -46.51 14.55
N GLU A 189 -19.55 -45.79 13.46
CA GLU A 189 -20.72 -45.98 12.57
C GLU A 189 -20.72 -47.37 11.92
N LYS A 190 -19.56 -47.86 11.46
CA LYS A 190 -19.43 -49.20 10.89
C LYS A 190 -19.70 -50.28 11.94
N ASP A 191 -19.18 -50.12 13.16
CA ASP A 191 -19.39 -51.07 14.24
C ASP A 191 -20.88 -51.14 14.60
N TYR A 192 -21.54 -49.99 14.74
CA TYR A 192 -23.00 -49.92 14.96
C TYR A 192 -23.80 -50.65 13.87
N LEU A 193 -23.49 -50.38 12.60
CA LEU A 193 -24.18 -51.01 11.47
C LEU A 193 -23.95 -52.52 11.42
N LEU A 194 -22.71 -52.97 11.67
CA LEU A 194 -22.35 -54.38 11.67
C LEU A 194 -23.09 -55.12 12.79
N THR A 195 -23.02 -54.64 14.03
CA THR A 195 -23.69 -55.27 15.17
C THR A 195 -25.20 -55.31 14.98
N THR A 196 -25.79 -54.24 14.44
CA THR A 196 -27.23 -54.21 14.11
C THR A 196 -27.58 -55.26 13.06
N TYR A 197 -26.75 -55.42 12.03
CA TYR A 197 -26.95 -56.40 10.97
C TYR A 197 -26.84 -57.83 11.51
N GLU A 198 -25.84 -58.13 12.35
CA GLU A 198 -25.64 -59.45 12.95
C GLU A 198 -26.85 -59.92 13.75
N TYR A 199 -27.44 -59.03 14.57
CA TYR A 199 -28.63 -59.40 15.34
C TYR A 199 -29.89 -59.52 14.49
N LYS A 200 -30.03 -58.73 13.41
CA LYS A 200 -31.13 -58.90 12.44
C LYS A 200 -31.02 -60.23 11.70
N ASP A 201 -29.82 -60.58 11.22
CA ASP A 201 -29.56 -61.87 10.58
C ASP A 201 -29.80 -63.06 11.54
N ALA A 202 -29.44 -62.92 12.82
CA ALA A 202 -29.76 -63.91 13.84
C ALA A 202 -31.28 -64.11 14.00
N LEU A 203 -32.06 -63.03 14.00
CA LEU A 203 -33.52 -63.10 14.06
C LEU A 203 -34.13 -63.75 12.82
N ASP A 204 -33.62 -63.44 11.63
CA ASP A 204 -34.06 -64.06 10.37
C ASP A 204 -33.77 -65.56 10.35
N LYS A 205 -32.59 -65.97 10.81
CA LYS A 205 -32.21 -67.40 10.96
C LYS A 205 -33.09 -68.12 11.96
N VAL A 206 -33.44 -67.49 13.09
CA VAL A 206 -34.37 -68.05 14.08
C VAL A 206 -35.76 -68.24 13.46
N SER A 207 -36.24 -67.26 12.69
CA SER A 207 -37.52 -67.31 11.98
C SER A 207 -37.56 -68.44 10.94
N GLN A 208 -36.55 -68.53 10.08
CA GLN A 208 -36.43 -69.62 9.10
C GLN A 208 -36.37 -71.00 9.77
N SER A 209 -35.63 -71.12 10.88
CA SER A 209 -35.54 -72.36 11.64
C SER A 209 -36.89 -72.74 12.27
N ALA A 210 -37.62 -71.77 12.81
CA ALA A 210 -38.95 -71.98 13.36
C ALA A 210 -39.94 -72.49 12.30
N VAL A 211 -39.92 -71.90 11.09
CA VAL A 211 -40.74 -72.34 9.95
C VAL A 211 -40.39 -73.78 9.54
N ALA A 212 -39.10 -74.13 9.48
CA ALA A 212 -38.68 -75.49 9.14
C ALA A 212 -39.13 -76.52 10.18
N ILE A 213 -39.03 -76.18 11.47
CA ILE A 213 -39.52 -77.03 12.57
C ILE A 213 -41.04 -77.16 12.53
N GLN A 214 -41.75 -76.06 12.31
CA GLN A 214 -43.21 -76.04 12.16
C GLN A 214 -43.66 -76.94 11.00
N TYR A 215 -43.03 -76.81 9.84
CA TYR A 215 -43.32 -77.66 8.69
C TYR A 215 -43.13 -79.14 9.03
N LYS A 216 -42.00 -79.49 9.66
CA LYS A 216 -41.71 -80.87 10.10
C LYS A 216 -42.74 -81.40 11.09
N ALA A 217 -43.20 -80.57 12.03
CA ALA A 217 -44.25 -80.92 12.98
C ALA A 217 -45.60 -81.16 12.29
N CYS A 218 -45.98 -80.30 11.33
CA CYS A 218 -47.24 -80.42 10.59
C CYS A 218 -47.29 -81.64 9.64
N THR A 219 -46.14 -82.14 9.19
CA THR A 219 -46.06 -83.32 8.30
C THR A 219 -46.15 -84.67 9.01
N LEU A 220 -46.20 -84.69 10.36
CA LEU A 220 -46.28 -85.94 11.13
C LEU A 220 -47.73 -86.44 11.24
N GLU A 221 -48.00 -87.67 10.79
CA GLU A 221 -49.32 -88.32 10.94
C GLU A 221 -49.63 -88.72 12.39
N ARG A 222 -48.60 -89.04 13.19
CA ARG A 222 -48.68 -89.32 14.63
C ARG A 222 -47.41 -88.81 15.32
N CYS A 223 -47.54 -88.18 16.49
CA CYS A 223 -46.43 -87.64 17.27
C CYS A 223 -46.21 -88.48 18.52
N SER A 224 -45.01 -89.03 18.69
CA SER A 224 -44.60 -89.72 19.92
C SER A 224 -44.24 -88.72 21.02
N ALA A 225 -44.29 -89.15 22.29
CA ALA A 225 -43.92 -88.31 23.43
C ALA A 225 -42.47 -87.76 23.32
N THR A 226 -41.55 -88.57 22.78
CA THR A 226 -40.16 -88.18 22.54
C THR A 226 -40.00 -87.14 21.43
N GLU A 227 -40.79 -87.23 20.35
CA GLU A 227 -40.78 -86.24 19.27
C GLU A 227 -41.39 -84.92 19.74
N TYR A 228 -42.49 -84.98 20.49
CA TYR A 228 -43.09 -83.81 21.12
C TYR A 228 -42.08 -83.08 22.01
N GLN A 229 -41.38 -83.81 22.87
CA GLN A 229 -40.40 -83.23 23.78
C GLN A 229 -39.16 -82.67 23.04
N TRP A 230 -38.78 -83.26 21.91
CA TRP A 230 -37.78 -82.69 21.01
C TRP A 230 -38.26 -81.36 20.42
N PHE A 231 -39.48 -81.29 19.87
CA PHE A 231 -40.03 -80.06 19.31
C PHE A 231 -40.10 -78.93 20.34
N VAL A 232 -40.62 -79.22 21.54
CA VAL A 232 -40.68 -78.26 22.64
C VAL A 232 -39.28 -77.73 22.97
N SER A 233 -38.30 -78.63 23.12
CA SER A 233 -36.92 -78.22 23.43
C SER A 233 -36.30 -77.34 22.33
N GLN A 234 -36.60 -77.60 21.05
CA GLN A 234 -36.11 -76.78 19.94
C GLN A 234 -36.79 -75.40 19.91
N PHE A 235 -38.10 -75.32 20.13
CA PHE A 235 -38.81 -74.04 20.20
C PHE A 235 -38.41 -73.21 21.42
N ASP A 236 -38.16 -73.84 22.57
CA ASP A 236 -37.65 -73.15 23.76
C ASP A 236 -36.26 -72.54 23.47
N SER A 237 -35.38 -73.29 22.81
CA SER A 237 -34.06 -72.80 22.39
C SER A 237 -34.17 -71.63 21.40
N LEU A 238 -35.06 -71.71 20.41
CA LEU A 238 -35.26 -70.63 19.43
C LEU A 238 -35.88 -69.39 20.06
N THR A 239 -36.80 -69.57 21.02
CA THR A 239 -37.41 -68.46 21.76
C THR A 239 -36.37 -67.72 22.58
N LEU A 240 -35.50 -68.45 23.29
CA LEU A 240 -34.40 -67.86 24.04
C LEU A 240 -33.44 -67.07 23.13
N GLN A 241 -33.08 -67.62 21.96
CA GLN A 241 -32.23 -66.94 20.99
C GLN A 241 -32.90 -65.69 20.40
N SER A 242 -34.21 -65.76 20.11
CA SER A 242 -35.01 -64.62 19.63
C SER A 242 -35.03 -63.49 20.66
N ASP A 243 -35.34 -63.83 21.91
CA ASP A 243 -35.47 -62.86 22.99
C ASP A 243 -34.11 -62.22 23.32
N GLN A 244 -33.03 -62.99 23.30
CA GLN A 244 -31.67 -62.47 23.49
C GLN A 244 -31.28 -61.51 22.36
N ALA A 245 -31.54 -61.86 21.09
CA ALA A 245 -31.21 -61.01 19.94
C ALA A 245 -32.04 -59.72 19.92
N LYS A 246 -33.35 -59.78 20.23
CA LYS A 246 -34.21 -58.58 20.39
C LYS A 246 -33.72 -57.67 21.50
N LYS A 247 -33.44 -58.24 22.68
CA LYS A 247 -32.95 -57.47 23.83
C LYS A 247 -31.61 -56.79 23.52
N ASN A 248 -30.73 -57.46 22.80
CA ASN A 248 -29.45 -56.89 22.38
C ASN A 248 -29.65 -55.75 21.36
N LEU A 249 -30.56 -55.89 20.38
CA LEU A 249 -30.93 -54.80 19.47
C LEU A 249 -31.48 -53.57 20.22
N ASP A 250 -32.42 -53.79 21.14
CA ASP A 250 -32.99 -52.71 21.96
C ASP A 250 -31.94 -52.04 22.86
N SER A 251 -30.88 -52.77 23.23
CA SER A 251 -29.78 -52.24 24.02
C SER A 251 -28.80 -51.40 23.21
N ILE A 252 -28.63 -51.67 21.91
CA ILE A 252 -27.77 -50.88 21.01
C ILE A 252 -28.29 -49.46 20.85
N GLU A 253 -29.62 -49.31 20.72
CA GLU A 253 -30.28 -48.00 20.66
C GLU A 253 -30.17 -47.18 21.96
N LYS A 254 -29.71 -47.81 23.04
CA LYS A 254 -29.49 -47.19 24.36
C LYS A 254 -28.05 -47.37 24.85
N SER A 255 -27.13 -47.71 23.94
CA SER A 255 -25.78 -48.12 24.29
C SER A 255 -24.81 -46.95 24.40
N GLU A 256 -23.71 -47.19 25.13
CA GLU A 256 -22.56 -46.29 25.23
C GLU A 256 -21.97 -45.90 23.85
N LEU A 257 -22.22 -46.69 22.80
CA LEU A 257 -21.76 -46.39 21.43
C LEU A 257 -22.39 -45.10 20.87
N ILE A 258 -23.65 -44.80 21.21
CA ILE A 258 -24.33 -43.59 20.75
C ILE A 258 -23.79 -42.38 21.52
N ASP A 259 -23.61 -42.50 22.83
CA ASP A 259 -23.02 -41.45 23.66
C ASP A 259 -21.57 -41.12 23.24
N ASP A 260 -20.78 -42.14 22.89
CA ASP A 260 -19.43 -41.98 22.35
C ASP A 260 -19.43 -41.30 20.98
N TYR A 261 -20.38 -41.63 20.10
CA TYR A 261 -20.53 -40.99 18.80
C TYR A 261 -20.95 -39.52 18.93
N ASP A 262 -21.90 -39.22 19.80
CA ASP A 262 -22.34 -37.85 20.10
C ASP A 262 -21.19 -37.00 20.68
N ALA A 263 -20.33 -37.60 21.51
CA ALA A 263 -19.12 -36.94 21.99
C ALA A 263 -18.12 -36.65 20.86
N LEU A 264 -18.00 -37.54 19.87
CA LEU A 264 -17.17 -37.32 18.68
C LEU A 264 -17.75 -36.21 17.78
N ILE A 265 -19.07 -36.14 17.61
CA ILE A 265 -19.74 -35.03 16.90
C ILE A 265 -19.37 -33.69 17.52
N LYS A 266 -19.49 -33.56 18.85
CA LYS A 266 -19.13 -32.31 19.56
C LYS A 266 -17.68 -31.92 19.31
N LYS A 267 -16.75 -32.87 19.41
CA LYS A 267 -15.33 -32.64 19.12
C LYS A 267 -15.07 -32.21 17.67
N ARG A 268 -15.76 -32.83 16.70
CA ARG A 268 -15.69 -32.45 15.29
C ARG A 268 -16.09 -30.99 15.11
N ASP A 269 -17.23 -30.60 15.68
CA ASP A 269 -17.76 -29.23 15.55
C ASP A 269 -16.88 -28.18 16.23
N GLU A 270 -16.26 -28.53 17.37
CA GLU A 270 -15.22 -27.71 18.01
C GLU A 270 -14.01 -27.48 17.09
N PHE A 271 -13.48 -28.54 16.46
CA PHE A 271 -12.34 -28.40 15.54
C PHE A 271 -12.71 -27.63 14.27
N ILE A 272 -13.91 -27.83 13.71
CA ILE A 272 -14.41 -27.04 12.59
C ILE A 272 -14.47 -25.56 12.96
N SER A 273 -14.92 -25.23 14.16
CA SER A 273 -15.00 -23.84 14.65
C SER A 273 -13.60 -23.23 14.80
N LYS A 274 -12.65 -23.96 15.40
CA LYS A 274 -11.25 -23.51 15.51
C LYS A 274 -10.59 -23.29 14.15
N ILE A 275 -10.79 -24.20 13.19
CA ILE A 275 -10.26 -24.04 11.83
C ILE A 275 -10.85 -22.79 11.16
N LYS A 276 -12.14 -22.50 11.35
CA LYS A 276 -12.76 -21.28 10.83
C LYS A 276 -12.15 -20.01 11.45
N GLU A 277 -11.85 -20.03 12.75
CA GLU A 277 -11.16 -18.93 13.44
C GLU A 277 -9.72 -18.73 12.96
N ASP A 278 -8.98 -19.82 12.75
CA ASP A 278 -7.63 -19.79 12.18
C ASP A 278 -7.63 -19.18 10.78
N ILE A 279 -8.54 -19.62 9.90
CA ILE A 279 -8.71 -19.08 8.55
C ILE A 279 -9.05 -17.59 8.59
N LYS A 280 -9.90 -17.17 9.53
CA LYS A 280 -10.26 -15.75 9.69
C LYS A 280 -9.03 -14.92 10.09
N SER A 281 -8.26 -15.39 11.06
CA SER A 281 -7.04 -14.71 11.53
C SER A 281 -6.00 -14.59 10.41
N MET A 282 -5.85 -15.62 9.58
CA MET A 282 -4.99 -15.57 8.38
C MET A 282 -5.43 -14.48 7.39
N LYS A 283 -6.73 -14.37 7.13
CA LYS A 283 -7.28 -13.33 6.23
C LYS A 283 -7.07 -11.93 6.78
N GLU A 284 -7.27 -11.73 8.08
CA GLU A 284 -7.01 -10.44 8.74
C GLU A 284 -5.53 -10.03 8.60
N TYR A 285 -4.61 -10.98 8.72
CA TYR A 285 -3.18 -10.73 8.48
C TYR A 285 -2.88 -10.43 7.00
N GLU A 286 -3.50 -11.16 6.07
CA GLU A 286 -3.38 -10.90 4.63
C GLU A 286 -3.84 -9.47 4.27
N ASP A 287 -5.00 -9.06 4.80
CA ASP A 287 -5.56 -7.72 4.57
C ASP A 287 -4.67 -6.63 5.17
N TYR A 288 -4.10 -6.87 6.35
CA TYR A 288 -3.11 -5.97 6.97
C TYR A 288 -1.86 -5.78 6.10
N VAL A 289 -1.31 -6.87 5.54
CA VAL A 289 -0.16 -6.82 4.63
C VAL A 289 -0.51 -6.06 3.35
N LYS A 290 -1.66 -6.37 2.72
CA LYS A 290 -2.12 -5.68 1.50
C LYS A 290 -2.35 -4.20 1.72
N SER A 291 -2.97 -3.82 2.84
CA SER A 291 -3.19 -2.41 3.19
C SER A 291 -1.87 -1.67 3.31
N THR A 292 -0.87 -2.28 3.95
CA THR A 292 0.47 -1.68 4.11
C THR A 292 1.17 -1.52 2.77
N ILE A 293 1.10 -2.54 1.88
CA ILE A 293 1.67 -2.44 0.53
C ILE A 293 1.00 -1.33 -0.28
N SER A 294 -0.33 -1.22 -0.22
CA SER A 294 -1.07 -0.16 -0.92
C SER A 294 -0.71 1.24 -0.41
N GLU A 295 -0.44 1.39 0.88
CA GLU A 295 0.06 2.65 1.44
C GLU A 295 1.44 3.02 0.89
N ILE A 296 2.36 2.04 0.80
CA ILE A 296 3.68 2.24 0.20
C ILE A 296 3.58 2.61 -1.27
N GLU A 297 2.72 1.97 -2.05
CA GLU A 297 2.49 2.32 -3.45
C GLU A 297 2.03 3.77 -3.62
N LYS A 298 1.12 4.24 -2.75
CA LYS A 298 0.68 5.65 -2.75
C LYS A 298 1.84 6.60 -2.41
N ILE A 299 2.69 6.22 -1.46
CA ILE A 299 3.91 6.98 -1.14
C ILE A 299 4.80 7.04 -2.37
N GLU A 300 5.11 5.93 -3.02
CA GLU A 300 5.98 5.86 -4.21
C GLU A 300 5.47 6.70 -5.37
N ILE A 301 4.18 6.58 -5.70
CA ILE A 301 3.56 7.36 -6.79
C ILE A 301 3.69 8.86 -6.53
N ARG A 302 3.37 9.30 -5.31
CA ARG A 302 3.46 10.72 -4.94
C ARG A 302 4.89 11.25 -5.01
N HIS A 303 5.90 10.49 -4.58
CA HIS A 303 7.30 10.91 -4.68
C HIS A 303 7.82 10.91 -6.11
N LYS A 304 7.41 9.94 -6.92
CA LYS A 304 7.73 9.91 -8.35
C LYS A 304 7.21 11.15 -9.07
N LEU A 305 5.96 11.54 -8.82
CA LEU A 305 5.39 12.78 -9.37
C LEU A 305 6.19 14.02 -8.93
N ALA A 306 6.62 14.09 -7.67
CA ALA A 306 7.46 15.19 -7.20
C ALA A 306 8.85 15.20 -7.85
N LEU A 307 9.45 14.04 -8.14
CA LEU A 307 10.71 13.96 -8.89
C LEU A 307 10.52 14.48 -10.33
N ASP A 308 9.44 14.07 -11.00
CA ASP A 308 9.09 14.58 -12.34
C ASP A 308 8.89 16.11 -12.32
N ASP A 309 8.26 16.64 -11.27
CA ASP A 309 8.10 18.08 -11.06
C ASP A 309 9.44 18.80 -10.85
N VAL A 310 10.40 18.21 -10.11
CA VAL A 310 11.76 18.76 -10.01
C VAL A 310 12.44 18.80 -11.37
N GLU A 311 12.31 17.76 -12.19
CA GLU A 311 12.89 17.74 -13.53
C GLU A 311 12.34 18.87 -14.40
N ARG A 312 11.03 19.12 -14.31
CA ARG A 312 10.32 20.22 -14.98
C ARG A 312 10.54 21.60 -14.34
N CYS A 313 11.34 21.69 -13.28
CA CYS A 313 11.58 22.90 -12.49
C CYS A 313 10.29 23.51 -11.90
N ASN A 314 9.31 22.67 -11.53
CA ASN A 314 8.11 23.08 -10.80
C ASN A 314 8.27 22.74 -9.31
N PHE A 315 8.76 23.69 -8.51
CA PHE A 315 9.11 23.40 -7.11
C PHE A 315 7.94 23.55 -6.13
N SER A 316 6.77 24.02 -6.60
CA SER A 316 5.60 24.25 -5.76
C SER A 316 5.03 22.97 -5.13
N GLU A 317 4.83 21.94 -5.95
CA GLU A 317 4.30 20.64 -5.51
C GLU A 317 5.31 19.88 -4.65
N VAL A 318 6.61 20.03 -4.95
CA VAL A 318 7.71 19.49 -4.15
C VAL A 318 7.69 20.08 -2.75
N ARG A 319 7.57 21.41 -2.62
CA ARG A 319 7.46 22.12 -1.35
C ARG A 319 6.26 21.64 -0.52
N ARG A 320 5.13 21.35 -1.17
CA ARG A 320 3.93 20.79 -0.51
C ARG A 320 4.18 19.38 0.01
N LEU A 321 4.95 18.56 -0.70
CA LEU A 321 5.27 17.19 -0.31
C LEU A 321 6.21 17.13 0.90
N ILE A 322 7.41 17.74 0.79
CA ILE A 322 8.47 17.61 1.80
C ILE A 322 8.34 18.61 2.96
N GLY A 323 7.43 19.59 2.82
CA GLY A 323 7.18 20.66 3.77
C GLY A 323 8.21 21.80 3.71
N GLU A 324 7.84 22.93 4.29
CA GLU A 324 8.62 24.18 4.26
C GLU A 324 10.04 24.01 4.79
N THR A 325 10.18 23.36 5.94
CA THR A 325 11.46 23.25 6.63
C THR A 325 12.47 22.48 5.81
N SER A 326 12.08 21.32 5.28
CA SER A 326 12.93 20.48 4.43
C SER A 326 13.25 21.18 3.10
N PHE A 327 12.27 21.88 2.54
CA PHE A 327 12.43 22.65 1.31
C PHE A 327 13.48 23.76 1.48
N VAL A 328 13.36 24.59 2.51
CA VAL A 328 14.35 25.66 2.80
C VAL A 328 15.74 25.08 3.09
N LEU A 329 15.82 23.94 3.78
CA LEU A 329 17.10 23.26 4.02
C LEU A 329 17.76 22.80 2.71
N ALA A 330 17.00 22.24 1.77
CA ALA A 330 17.53 21.85 0.46
C ALA A 330 18.10 23.05 -0.32
N PHE A 331 17.45 24.21 -0.25
CA PHE A 331 17.94 25.45 -0.87
C PHE A 331 19.20 25.99 -0.17
N LYS A 332 19.28 25.88 1.15
CA LYS A 332 20.52 26.19 1.89
C LYS A 332 21.67 25.28 1.50
N GLU A 333 21.42 23.97 1.31
CA GLU A 333 22.43 23.03 0.80
C GLU A 333 22.88 23.39 -0.63
N ALA A 334 21.99 23.93 -1.46
CA ALA A 334 22.30 24.50 -2.78
C ALA A 334 23.03 25.87 -2.70
N GLY A 335 23.33 26.35 -1.50
CA GLY A 335 24.03 27.61 -1.24
C GLY A 335 23.17 28.84 -1.54
N ILE A 336 21.86 28.73 -1.33
CA ILE A 336 20.88 29.82 -1.41
C ILE A 336 20.48 30.15 0.04
N VAL A 337 20.81 31.36 0.50
CA VAL A 337 20.76 31.74 1.93
C VAL A 337 19.67 32.75 2.17
#